data_AF-A0A2P8HKA2-F1
#
_entry.id   AF-A0A2P8HKA2-F1
#
_cell.length_a   1.000
_cell.length_b   1.000
_cell.length_c   1.000
_cell.angle_alpha   90.00
_cell.angle_beta   90.00
_cell.angle_gamma   90.00
#
_symmetry.space_group_name_H-M   'P 1'
#
loop_
_entity.id
_entity.type
_entity.pdbx_description
1 polymer ?
#
loop_
_entity_poly.entity_id
_entity_poly.type
_entity_poly.pdbx_seq_one_letter_code
_entity_poly.pdbx_strand_id
1 'polypeptide(L)'
;MNSINDPASQKTNKPADDDGPSWGGVIVGLLLGFAGVALIFYRYNQFHSIGDENISITKIEMLIYKTTGKSLWALIAAYALVSVVGFYLAVSNYTKLTAK
;
A
#
# COMPACT_ATOMS: atom_id res chain seq x y z
N MET A 1 -51.08 28.84 6.94
CA MET A 1 -50.48 28.11 8.09
C MET A 1 -49.92 26.81 7.50
N ASN A 2 -48.64 26.85 7.11
CA ASN A 2 -47.51 26.25 7.83
C ASN A 2 -47.69 24.71 7.88
N SER A 3 -46.84 23.88 7.29
CA SER A 3 -45.39 23.92 7.33
C SER A 3 -44.79 22.88 6.37
N ILE A 4 -43.72 23.29 5.67
CA ILE A 4 -42.41 22.61 5.60
C ILE A 4 -42.43 21.24 4.87
N ASN A 5 -42.09 21.18 3.57
CA ASN A 5 -40.71 20.98 3.09
C ASN A 5 -39.88 20.05 4.00
N ASP A 6 -39.97 18.73 3.82
CA ASP A 6 -38.84 17.87 4.18
C ASP A 6 -38.02 17.60 2.91
N PRO A 7 -36.93 18.35 2.69
CA PRO A 7 -36.00 18.10 1.60
C PRO A 7 -35.16 16.88 1.95
N ALA A 8 -34.70 16.20 0.92
CA ALA A 8 -33.55 15.31 1.00
C ALA A 8 -33.71 14.13 1.99
N SER A 9 -34.06 12.98 1.41
CA SER A 9 -33.29 11.76 1.69
C SER A 9 -31.82 12.05 1.34
N GLN A 10 -31.15 12.82 2.20
CA GLN A 10 -29.72 12.86 2.30
C GLN A 10 -29.38 11.47 2.83
N LYS A 11 -29.19 10.52 1.91
CA LYS A 11 -28.19 9.47 2.12
C LYS A 11 -26.95 10.24 2.50
N THR A 12 -26.72 10.34 3.80
CA THR A 12 -25.49 10.84 4.35
C THR A 12 -24.41 9.97 3.71
N ASN A 13 -23.71 10.54 2.73
CA ASN A 13 -22.35 10.14 2.40
C ASN A 13 -21.51 10.49 3.64
N LYS A 14 -21.78 9.81 4.77
CA LYS A 14 -20.78 9.67 5.80
C LYS A 14 -19.70 8.84 5.09
N PRO A 15 -18.46 9.32 4.95
CA PRO A 15 -17.38 8.40 4.63
C PRO A 15 -17.51 7.28 5.66
N ALA A 16 -17.42 6.03 5.23
CA ALA A 16 -17.36 4.90 6.13
C ALA A 16 -16.03 4.94 6.90
N ASP A 17 -15.80 5.99 7.68
CA ASP A 17 -14.67 6.15 8.62
C ASP A 17 -14.91 5.33 9.90
N ASP A 18 -15.82 4.35 9.83
CA ASP A 18 -16.06 3.30 10.81
C ASP A 18 -15.95 1.92 10.13
N ASP A 19 -15.06 1.77 9.13
CA ASP A 19 -14.63 0.46 8.66
C ASP A 19 -13.86 -0.21 9.81
N GLY A 20 -14.62 -0.80 10.73
CA GLY A 20 -14.11 -1.67 11.77
C GLY A 20 -13.29 -2.81 11.16
N PRO A 21 -12.60 -3.59 12.00
CA PRO A 21 -11.77 -4.70 11.54
C PRO A 21 -12.51 -5.54 10.49
N SER A 22 -11.97 -5.63 9.28
CA SER A 22 -12.63 -6.29 8.15
C SER A 22 -11.69 -7.25 7.43
N TRP A 23 -12.24 -8.37 6.94
CA TRP A 23 -11.49 -9.31 6.11
C TRP A 23 -10.99 -8.66 4.81
N GLY A 24 -11.69 -7.62 4.32
CA GLY A 24 -11.22 -6.78 3.23
C GLY A 24 -9.91 -6.08 3.57
N GLY A 25 -9.79 -5.50 4.77
CA GLY A 25 -8.55 -4.91 5.27
C GLY A 25 -7.40 -5.91 5.38
N VAL A 26 -7.70 -7.16 5.78
CA VAL A 26 -6.71 -8.25 5.80
C VAL A 26 -6.19 -8.57 4.41
N ILE A 27 -7.09 -8.74 3.44
CA ILE A 27 -6.74 -9.07 2.04
C ILE A 27 -5.94 -7.93 1.41
N VAL A 28 -6.37 -6.67 1.59
CA VAL A 28 -5.65 -5.49 1.08
C VAL A 28 -4.26 -5.38 1.71
N GLY A 29 -4.14 -5.61 3.02
CA GLY A 29 -2.85 -5.63 3.70
C GLY A 29 -1.92 -6.71 3.15
N LEU A 30 -2.43 -7.92 2.93
CA LEU A 30 -1.66 -9.02 2.34
C LEU A 30 -1.24 -8.71 0.91
N LEU A 31 -2.15 -8.20 0.07
CA LEU A 31 -1.82 -7.80 -1.31
C LEU A 31 -0.73 -6.74 -1.34
N LEU A 32 -0.83 -5.72 -0.47
CA LEU A 32 0.19 -4.67 -0.35
C LEU A 32 1.53 -5.24 0.16
N GLY A 33 1.49 -6.11 1.16
CA GLY A 33 2.65 -6.79 1.72
C GLY A 33 3.40 -7.60 0.66
N PHE A 34 2.69 -8.49 -0.05
CA PHE A 34 3.25 -9.31 -1.12
C PHE A 34 3.70 -8.48 -2.33
N ALA A 35 2.97 -7.42 -2.70
CA ALA A 35 3.40 -6.52 -3.77
C ALA A 35 4.75 -5.86 -3.43
N GLY A 36 4.94 -5.42 -2.18
CA GLY A 36 6.23 -4.90 -1.70
C GLY A 36 7.35 -5.94 -1.82
N VAL A 37 7.13 -7.18 -1.40
CA VAL A 37 8.13 -8.26 -1.53
C VAL A 37 8.44 -8.58 -2.99
N ALA A 38 7.41 -8.67 -3.84
CA ALA A 38 7.58 -8.95 -5.26
C ALA A 38 8.41 -7.86 -5.96
N LEU A 39 8.19 -6.59 -5.62
CA LEU A 39 8.98 -5.47 -6.14
C LEU A 39 10.43 -5.53 -5.68
N ILE A 40 10.69 -5.90 -4.42
CA ILE A 40 12.06 -6.13 -3.92
C ILE A 40 12.72 -7.24 -4.72
N PHE A 41 12.05 -8.38 -4.92
CA PHE A 41 12.61 -9.54 -5.62
C PHE A 41 12.88 -9.22 -7.10
N TYR A 42 11.93 -8.57 -7.77
CA TYR A 42 12.07 -8.12 -9.16
C TYR A 42 13.28 -7.20 -9.32
N ARG A 43 13.40 -6.18 -8.45
CA ARG A 43 14.52 -5.23 -8.49
C ARG A 43 15.84 -5.90 -8.13
N TYR A 44 15.87 -6.73 -7.10
CA TYR A 44 17.07 -7.48 -6.72
C TYR A 44 17.62 -8.31 -7.88
N ASN A 45 16.74 -9.03 -8.58
CA ASN A 45 17.12 -9.86 -9.72
C ASN A 45 17.55 -9.03 -10.94
N GLN A 46 16.93 -7.88 -11.16
CA GLN A 46 17.27 -6.95 -12.24
C GLN A 46 18.64 -6.28 -12.04
N PHE A 47 19.07 -6.04 -10.78
CA PHE A 47 20.37 -5.46 -10.48
C PHE A 47 21.49 -6.51 -10.29
N HIS A 48 21.15 -7.75 -9.91
CA HIS A 48 22.11 -8.84 -9.83
C HIS A 48 22.40 -9.51 -11.17
N SER A 49 21.47 -9.43 -12.13
CA SER A 49 21.72 -9.81 -13.52
C SER A 49 22.55 -8.71 -14.21
N ILE A 50 23.83 -8.62 -13.84
CA ILE A 50 24.83 -7.74 -14.44
C ILE A 50 25.08 -8.26 -15.86
N GLY A 51 24.28 -7.83 -16.83
CA GLY A 51 24.40 -8.26 -18.22
C GLY A 51 23.37 -7.65 -19.17
N ASP A 52 22.20 -7.25 -18.69
CA ASP A 52 21.19 -6.61 -19.53
C ASP A 52 21.27 -5.08 -19.43
N GLU A 53 21.78 -4.45 -20.50
CA GLU A 53 21.95 -3.01 -20.66
C GLU A 53 20.63 -2.21 -20.73
N ASN A 54 19.48 -2.86 -20.49
CA ASN A 54 18.15 -2.27 -20.53
C ASN A 54 17.45 -2.30 -19.16
N ILE A 55 18.13 -1.82 -18.12
CA ILE A 55 17.47 -1.54 -16.83
C ILE A 55 16.51 -0.35 -17.04
N SER A 56 15.27 -0.66 -17.42
CA SER A 56 14.19 0.32 -17.51
C SER A 56 13.77 0.73 -16.10
N ILE A 57 14.37 1.82 -15.60
CA ILE A 57 14.01 2.44 -14.34
C ILE A 57 12.82 3.36 -14.59
N THR A 58 11.72 3.21 -13.86
CA THR A 58 10.57 4.11 -13.97
C THR A 58 10.92 5.50 -13.41
N LYS A 59 10.17 6.54 -13.80
CA LYS A 59 10.44 7.94 -13.37
C LYS A 59 10.46 8.10 -11.84
N ILE A 60 9.63 7.34 -11.12
CA ILE A 60 9.54 7.37 -9.65
C ILE A 60 10.77 6.72 -9.03
N GLU A 61 11.19 5.58 -9.54
CA GLU A 61 12.40 4.89 -9.07
C GLU A 61 13.66 5.71 -9.36
N MET A 62 13.70 6.40 -10.49
CA MET A 62 14.82 7.30 -10.82
C MET A 62 14.84 8.52 -9.91
N LEU A 63 13.67 9.02 -9.49
CA LEU A 63 13.58 10.08 -8.49
C LEU A 63 14.17 9.61 -7.15
N ILE A 64 13.73 8.45 -6.66
CA ILE A 64 14.22 7.85 -5.40
C ILE A 64 15.72 7.56 -5.49
N TYR A 65 16.18 7.03 -6.62
CA TYR A 65 17.59 6.77 -6.86
C TYR A 65 18.43 8.06 -6.83
N LYS A 66 17.91 9.15 -7.39
CA LYS A 66 18.61 10.44 -7.42
C LYS A 66 18.60 11.15 -6.07
N THR A 67 17.49 11.13 -5.33
CA THR A 67 17.41 11.73 -3.99
C THR A 67 18.21 10.95 -2.95
N THR A 68 18.35 9.64 -3.12
CA THR A 68 19.08 8.80 -2.14
C THR A 68 20.52 8.49 -2.54
N GLY A 69 21.11 9.35 -3.37
CA GLY A 69 22.55 9.32 -3.67
C GLY A 69 22.98 8.11 -4.52
N LYS A 70 22.13 7.63 -5.43
CA LYS A 70 22.36 6.44 -6.28
C LYS A 70 22.46 5.12 -5.50
N SER A 71 21.90 5.06 -4.30
CA SER A 71 21.90 3.84 -3.50
C SER A 71 20.73 2.93 -3.87
N LEU A 72 21.02 1.77 -4.47
CA LEU A 72 20.03 0.72 -4.73
C LEU A 72 19.38 0.19 -3.44
N TRP A 73 20.15 0.18 -2.35
CA TRP A 73 19.68 -0.21 -1.03
C TRP A 73 18.57 0.69 -0.50
N ALA A 74 18.56 1.97 -0.89
CA ALA A 74 17.49 2.88 -0.52
C ALA A 74 16.16 2.52 -1.18
N LEU A 75 16.19 2.10 -2.45
CA LEU A 75 14.99 1.68 -3.17
C LEU A 75 14.43 0.39 -2.57
N ILE A 76 15.31 -0.58 -2.27
CA ILE A 76 14.96 -1.82 -1.57
C ILE A 76 14.37 -1.50 -0.18
N ALA A 77 14.98 -0.58 0.58
CA ALA A 77 14.47 -0.17 1.89
C ALA A 77 13.08 0.47 1.80
N ALA A 78 12.82 1.30 0.79
CA ALA A 78 11.51 1.90 0.57
C ALA A 78 10.43 0.83 0.32
N TYR A 79 10.71 -0.16 -0.53
CA TYR A 79 9.78 -1.27 -0.74
C TYR A 79 9.63 -2.17 0.48
N ALA A 80 10.70 -2.37 1.25
CA ALA A 80 10.65 -3.12 2.50
C ALA A 80 9.71 -2.45 3.51
N LEU A 81 9.75 -1.11 3.62
CA LEU A 81 8.82 -0.36 4.46
C LEU A 81 7.37 -0.54 4.00
N VAL A 82 7.10 -0.44 2.70
CA VAL A 82 5.75 -0.67 2.15
C VAL A 82 5.27 -2.09 2.47
N SER A 83 6.15 -3.09 2.33
CA SER A 83 5.82 -4.48 2.63
C SER A 83 5.49 -4.69 4.11
N VAL A 84 6.32 -4.14 5.02
CA VAL A 84 6.10 -4.20 6.47
C VAL A 84 4.78 -3.54 6.85
N VAL A 85 4.47 -2.36 6.28
CA VAL A 85 3.20 -1.67 6.52
C VAL A 85 2.01 -2.51 6.04
N GLY A 86 2.10 -3.12 4.85
CA GLY A 86 1.06 -4.03 4.34
C GLY A 86 0.80 -5.21 5.26
N PHE A 87 1.85 -5.93 5.67
CA PHE A 87 1.72 -7.04 6.60
C PHE A 87 1.22 -6.61 7.97
N TYR A 88 1.67 -5.46 8.48
CA TYR A 88 1.16 -4.91 9.74
C TYR A 88 -0.33 -4.61 9.67
N LEU A 89 -0.82 -4.03 8.58
CA LEU A 89 -2.26 -3.80 8.36
C LEU A 89 -3.03 -5.12 8.29
N ALA A 90 -2.48 -6.14 7.63
CA ALA A 90 -3.10 -7.46 7.57
C ALA A 90 -3.21 -8.11 8.96
N VAL A 91 -2.11 -8.14 9.70
CA VAL A 91 -2.03 -8.73 11.04
C VAL A 91 -2.93 -7.97 12.00
N SER A 92 -2.88 -6.64 12.01
CA SER A 92 -3.71 -5.84 12.92
C SER A 92 -5.21 -5.98 12.67
N ASN A 93 -5.65 -6.06 11.40
CA ASN A 93 -7.04 -6.36 11.08
C ASN A 93 -7.43 -7.78 11.48
N TYR A 94 -6.56 -8.76 11.24
CA TYR A 94 -6.79 -10.16 11.62
C TYR A 94 -6.92 -10.33 13.14
N THR A 95 -5.97 -9.81 13.92
CA THR A 95 -6.00 -9.89 15.39
C THR A 95 -7.26 -9.24 15.95
N LYS A 96 -7.67 -8.07 15.44
CA LYS A 96 -8.89 -7.40 15.89
C LYS A 96 -10.18 -8.14 15.49
N LEU A 97 -10.18 -8.89 14.40
CA LEU A 97 -11.29 -9.77 14.01
C LEU A 97 -11.40 -11.01 14.90
N THR A 98 -10.27 -11.59 15.30
CA THR A 98 -10.23 -12.81 16.13
C THR A 98 -10.43 -12.52 17.62
N ALA A 99 -10.11 -11.32 18.09
CA ALA A 99 -10.30 -10.90 19.48
C ALA A 99 -11.75 -10.47 19.81
N LYS A 100 -12.67 -10.57 18.84
CA LYS A 100 -14.09 -10.20 18.97
C LYS A 100 -14.96 -11.45 19.09
#